data_AF-A0A7W6LJ96-F1
#
_entry.id   AF-A0A7W6LJ96-F1
#
_cell.length_a   1.000
_cell.length_b   1.000
_cell.length_c   1.000
_cell.angle_alpha   90.00
_cell.angle_beta   90.00
_cell.angle_gamma   90.00
#
_symmetry.space_group_name_H-M   'P 1'
#
loop_
_entity.id
_entity.type
_entity.pdbx_description
1 polymer ?
#
loop_
_entity_poly.entity_id
_entity_poly.type
_entity_poly.pdbx_seq_one_letter_code
_entity_poly.pdbx_strand_id
1 'polypeptide(L)'
;MTRQMTATVIGLGSMGWGAALSLLRAGFDVKGVDIRSDVLASFEKEGGKAYPDAASAGESDVVFVFVVNSRQAEEVLFGERGALKSAKAGTVFLLCVTMAPTATMELAERLSSAGMQVIDAPVSGGHIKALAGEITVMASGPDQAFDHAAAALDAVSAKVFRLGSEVGLGSKVKMINQLLAGVHIAATAEALTLAAAEGLDLRTVFDVIRVSAGSSWMFENRGAHIVDGDYTPRSAVNIFVKDLGIVTSEADKAGASTPLSAAALALFKEATESGLGLEDDAAVAKILAERASIKLPGMEG
;
A
#
# COMPACT_ATOMS: atom_id res chain seq x y z
N MET A 1 -12.73 -32.93 10.83
CA MET A 1 -11.64 -31.94 10.72
C MET A 1 -12.04 -30.98 9.60
N THR A 2 -12.27 -29.71 9.91
CA THR A 2 -12.43 -28.67 8.90
C THR A 2 -11.13 -28.59 8.10
N ARG A 3 -11.22 -28.57 6.76
CA ARG A 3 -10.06 -28.44 5.88
C ARG A 3 -9.36 -27.11 6.20
N GLN A 4 -8.05 -27.15 6.41
CA GLN A 4 -7.23 -25.94 6.56
C GLN A 4 -7.28 -25.15 5.25
N MET A 5 -7.63 -23.86 5.30
CA MET A 5 -7.68 -23.00 4.13
C MET A 5 -6.26 -22.62 3.67
N THR A 6 -6.07 -22.55 2.36
CA THR A 6 -4.80 -22.14 1.74
C THR A 6 -4.91 -20.71 1.23
N ALA A 7 -3.93 -19.88 1.59
CA ALA A 7 -3.86 -18.48 1.16
C ALA A 7 -2.55 -18.20 0.42
N THR A 8 -2.62 -17.59 -0.76
CA THR A 8 -1.43 -17.05 -1.44
C THR A 8 -1.34 -15.55 -1.20
N VAL A 9 -0.15 -15.06 -0.87
CA VAL A 9 0.15 -13.62 -0.81
C VAL A 9 1.21 -13.30 -1.86
N ILE A 10 0.81 -12.55 -2.88
CA ILE A 10 1.68 -12.13 -3.98
C ILE A 10 2.22 -10.73 -3.68
N GLY A 11 3.55 -10.62 -3.59
CA GLY A 11 4.26 -9.44 -3.13
C GLY A 11 4.44 -9.47 -1.61
N LEU A 12 5.68 -9.57 -1.16
CA LEU A 12 6.07 -9.63 0.26
C LEU A 12 6.82 -8.35 0.67
N GLY A 13 6.38 -7.20 0.15
CA GLY A 13 6.77 -5.88 0.64
C GLY A 13 6.13 -5.53 1.99
N SER A 14 6.23 -4.27 2.44
CA SER A 14 5.78 -3.82 3.76
C SER A 14 4.37 -4.28 4.15
N MET A 15 3.39 -4.21 3.24
CA MET A 15 2.01 -4.58 3.51
C MET A 15 1.78 -6.10 3.37
N GLY A 16 2.24 -6.69 2.26
CA GLY A 16 2.04 -8.12 1.99
C GLY A 16 2.76 -9.03 2.99
N TRP A 17 3.95 -8.64 3.46
CA TRP A 17 4.65 -9.34 4.53
C TRP A 17 3.80 -9.43 5.81
N GLY A 18 3.23 -8.30 6.25
CA GLY A 18 2.35 -8.28 7.43
C GLY A 18 1.10 -9.14 7.25
N ALA A 19 0.47 -9.08 6.07
CA ALA A 19 -0.67 -9.93 5.75
C ALA A 19 -0.31 -11.43 5.79
N ALA A 20 0.82 -11.82 5.18
CA ALA A 20 1.28 -13.20 5.16
C ALA A 20 1.56 -13.75 6.57
N LEU A 21 2.24 -12.97 7.43
CA LEU A 21 2.46 -13.36 8.82
C LEU A 21 1.16 -13.45 9.62
N SER A 22 0.21 -12.57 9.36
CA SER A 22 -1.08 -12.58 10.06
C SER A 22 -1.91 -13.82 9.69
N LEU A 23 -1.89 -14.23 8.42
CA LEU A 23 -2.49 -15.48 7.95
C LEU A 23 -1.82 -16.71 8.57
N LEU A 24 -0.49 -16.73 8.70
CA LEU A 24 0.24 -17.81 9.38
C LEU A 24 -0.19 -17.93 10.84
N ARG A 25 -0.27 -16.81 11.57
CA ARG A 25 -0.74 -16.80 12.97
C ARG A 25 -2.18 -17.28 13.12
N ALA A 26 -3.03 -17.02 12.12
CA ALA A 26 -4.40 -17.52 12.08
C ALA A 26 -4.52 -18.99 11.65
N GLY A 27 -3.40 -19.66 11.34
CA GLY A 27 -3.36 -21.09 11.04
C GLY A 27 -3.68 -21.45 9.58
N PHE A 28 -3.53 -20.52 8.63
CA PHE A 28 -3.64 -20.82 7.21
C PHE A 28 -2.41 -21.60 6.69
N ASP A 29 -2.59 -22.39 5.62
CA ASP A 29 -1.45 -22.84 4.80
C ASP A 29 -1.05 -21.69 3.86
N VAL A 30 -0.01 -20.93 4.23
CA VAL A 30 0.33 -19.68 3.53
C VAL A 30 1.46 -19.88 2.53
N LYS A 31 1.21 -19.41 1.31
CA LYS A 31 2.16 -19.38 0.20
C LYS A 31 2.55 -17.94 -0.09
N GLY A 32 3.82 -17.60 0.10
CA GLY A 32 4.36 -16.28 -0.19
C GLY A 32 5.01 -16.27 -1.57
N VAL A 33 4.69 -15.26 -2.37
CA VAL A 33 5.26 -15.08 -3.71
C VAL A 33 5.97 -13.73 -3.78
N ASP A 34 7.25 -13.73 -4.15
CA ASP A 34 8.03 -12.51 -4.37
C ASP A 34 9.19 -12.80 -5.33
N ILE A 35 9.66 -11.77 -6.03
CA ILE A 35 10.81 -11.90 -6.94
C ILE A 35 12.15 -11.88 -6.20
N ARG A 36 12.16 -11.41 -4.94
CA ARG A 36 13.36 -11.25 -4.12
C ARG A 36 13.64 -12.49 -3.29
N SER A 37 14.72 -13.21 -3.62
CA SER A 37 15.09 -14.46 -2.97
C SER A 37 15.42 -14.32 -1.47
N ASP A 38 15.96 -13.17 -1.05
CA ASP A 38 16.22 -12.85 0.36
C ASP A 38 14.91 -12.73 1.18
N VAL A 39 13.86 -12.18 0.57
CA VAL A 39 12.53 -12.09 1.19
C VAL A 39 11.88 -13.46 1.28
N LEU A 40 11.97 -14.26 0.22
CA LEU A 40 11.47 -15.63 0.20
C LEU A 40 12.12 -16.47 1.31
N ALA A 41 13.45 -16.45 1.40
CA ALA A 41 14.18 -17.18 2.43
C ALA A 41 13.85 -16.68 3.85
N SER A 42 13.50 -15.40 4.01
CA SER A 42 13.03 -14.87 5.28
C SER A 42 11.62 -15.39 5.60
N PHE A 43 10.73 -15.47 4.61
CA PHE A 43 9.37 -15.97 4.80
C PHE A 43 9.32 -17.46 5.19
N GLU A 44 10.22 -18.28 4.63
CA GLU A 44 10.33 -19.70 5.00
C GLU A 44 10.70 -19.89 6.47
N LYS A 45 11.54 -19.01 7.04
CA LYS A 45 11.91 -19.04 8.47
C LYS A 45 10.73 -18.77 9.39
N GLU A 46 9.73 -18.04 8.91
CA GLU A 46 8.48 -17.76 9.62
C GLU A 46 7.47 -18.93 9.52
N GLY A 47 7.82 -20.00 8.78
CA GLY A 47 6.99 -21.20 8.61
C GLY A 47 6.07 -21.17 7.39
N GLY A 48 6.22 -20.17 6.51
CA GLY A 48 5.50 -20.10 5.24
C GLY A 48 6.17 -20.90 4.12
N LYS A 49 5.44 -21.13 3.02
CA LYS A 49 5.98 -21.73 1.79
C LYS A 49 6.29 -20.63 0.79
N ALA A 50 7.53 -20.53 0.32
CA ALA A 50 7.96 -19.44 -0.55
C ALA A 50 8.10 -19.86 -2.01
N TYR A 51 7.69 -18.99 -2.93
CA TYR A 51 7.70 -19.25 -4.38
C TYR A 51 8.19 -18.02 -5.16
N PRO A 52 8.97 -18.21 -6.23
CA PRO A 52 9.47 -17.10 -7.05
C PRO A 52 8.39 -16.50 -7.98
N ASP A 53 7.28 -17.22 -8.19
CA ASP A 53 6.18 -16.78 -9.03
C ASP A 53 4.83 -17.40 -8.59
N ALA A 54 3.74 -16.83 -9.09
CA ALA A 54 2.40 -17.19 -8.64
C ALA A 54 1.92 -18.53 -9.23
N ALA A 55 2.36 -18.88 -10.43
CA ALA A 55 2.02 -20.16 -11.05
C ALA A 55 2.57 -21.34 -10.22
N SER A 56 3.84 -21.27 -9.81
CA SER A 56 4.52 -22.31 -9.01
C SER A 56 3.97 -22.43 -7.59
N ALA A 57 3.37 -21.37 -7.02
CA ALA A 57 2.64 -21.47 -5.75
C ALA A 57 1.44 -22.42 -5.85
N GLY A 58 0.86 -22.62 -7.05
CA GLY A 58 -0.27 -23.51 -7.25
C GLY A 58 -1.59 -22.96 -6.69
N GLU A 59 -2.56 -23.85 -6.52
CA GLU A 59 -3.93 -23.52 -6.12
C GLU A 59 -4.03 -22.96 -4.70
N SER A 60 -4.95 -22.01 -4.50
CA SER A 60 -5.30 -21.46 -3.19
C SER A 60 -6.79 -21.13 -3.13
N ASP A 61 -7.35 -21.12 -1.93
CA ASP A 61 -8.74 -20.72 -1.71
C ASP A 61 -8.87 -19.18 -1.84
N VAL A 62 -7.88 -18.44 -1.32
CA VAL A 62 -7.77 -16.98 -1.44
C VAL A 62 -6.39 -16.54 -1.93
N VAL A 63 -6.34 -15.46 -2.71
CA VAL A 63 -5.11 -14.85 -3.23
C VAL A 63 -5.11 -13.35 -2.97
N PHE A 64 -4.18 -12.87 -2.14
CA PHE A 64 -3.94 -11.45 -1.91
C PHE A 64 -2.88 -10.92 -2.87
N VAL A 65 -3.14 -9.78 -3.51
CA VAL A 65 -2.22 -9.17 -4.48
C VAL A 65 -1.70 -7.84 -3.95
N PHE A 66 -0.46 -7.82 -3.46
CA PHE A 66 0.27 -6.69 -2.87
C PHE A 66 1.50 -6.31 -3.70
N VAL A 67 1.29 -5.97 -4.98
CA VAL A 67 2.33 -5.44 -5.86
C VAL A 67 2.24 -3.91 -5.98
N VAL A 68 3.21 -3.28 -6.66
CA VAL A 68 3.37 -1.82 -6.66
C VAL A 68 2.35 -1.11 -7.53
N ASN A 69 2.04 -1.64 -8.72
CA ASN A 69 1.23 -0.95 -9.72
C ASN A 69 0.42 -1.93 -10.60
N SER A 70 -0.47 -1.39 -11.43
CA SER A 70 -1.34 -2.17 -12.32
C SER A 70 -0.56 -3.04 -13.31
N ARG A 71 0.59 -2.59 -13.82
CA ARG A 71 1.43 -3.41 -14.72
C ARG A 71 1.97 -4.65 -14.00
N GLN A 72 2.42 -4.51 -12.76
CA GLN A 72 2.84 -5.68 -11.97
C GLN A 72 1.65 -6.57 -11.64
N ALA A 73 0.47 -5.99 -11.34
CA ALA A 73 -0.74 -6.77 -11.09
C ALA A 73 -1.13 -7.60 -12.31
N GLU A 74 -1.08 -6.98 -13.50
CA GLU A 74 -1.29 -7.65 -14.78
C GLU A 74 -0.35 -8.85 -14.96
N GLU A 75 0.95 -8.64 -14.77
CA GLU A 75 1.97 -9.69 -14.93
C GLU A 75 1.76 -10.86 -13.96
N VAL A 76 1.58 -10.57 -12.66
CA VAL A 76 1.45 -11.62 -11.65
C VAL A 76 0.10 -12.36 -11.70
N LEU A 77 -0.92 -11.79 -12.34
CA LEU A 77 -2.22 -12.43 -12.51
C LEU A 77 -2.29 -13.21 -13.83
N PHE A 78 -1.90 -12.58 -14.94
CA PHE A 78 -2.19 -13.06 -16.29
C PHE A 78 -0.95 -13.47 -17.10
N GLY A 79 0.24 -13.11 -16.64
CA GLY A 79 1.50 -13.44 -17.31
C GLY A 79 1.76 -14.95 -17.43
N GLU A 80 2.86 -15.31 -18.10
CA GLU A 80 3.22 -16.72 -18.33
C GLU A 80 3.40 -17.50 -17.02
N ARG A 81 3.85 -16.82 -15.96
CA ARG A 81 4.00 -17.36 -14.59
C ARG A 81 2.98 -16.76 -13.61
N GLY A 82 1.85 -16.28 -14.13
CA GLY A 82 0.80 -15.63 -13.36
C GLY A 82 -0.11 -16.60 -12.60
N ALA A 83 -0.83 -16.07 -11.61
CA ALA A 83 -1.69 -16.82 -10.70
C ALA A 83 -2.80 -17.60 -11.42
N LEU A 84 -3.33 -17.08 -12.54
CA LEU A 84 -4.37 -17.78 -13.29
C LEU A 84 -3.91 -19.08 -13.96
N LYS A 85 -2.60 -19.34 -14.06
CA LYS A 85 -2.09 -20.60 -14.61
C LYS A 85 -2.40 -21.80 -13.71
N SER A 86 -2.64 -21.55 -12.43
CA SER A 86 -2.88 -22.59 -11.42
C SER A 86 -4.14 -22.38 -10.58
N ALA A 87 -4.86 -21.27 -10.78
CA ALA A 87 -6.09 -20.99 -10.05
C ALA A 87 -7.23 -21.97 -10.39
N LYS A 88 -8.09 -22.25 -9.41
CA LYS A 88 -9.31 -23.06 -9.59
C LYS A 88 -10.54 -22.16 -9.63
N ALA A 89 -11.57 -22.59 -10.35
CA ALA A 89 -12.85 -21.89 -10.37
C ALA A 89 -13.36 -21.65 -8.93
N GLY A 90 -13.78 -20.42 -8.64
CA GLY A 90 -14.20 -19.99 -7.32
C GLY A 90 -13.09 -19.50 -6.38
N THR A 91 -11.80 -19.55 -6.76
CA THR A 91 -10.73 -18.87 -5.99
C THR A 91 -11.06 -17.38 -5.87
N VAL A 92 -10.90 -16.82 -4.67
CA VAL A 92 -11.11 -15.39 -4.41
C VAL A 92 -9.81 -14.60 -4.54
N PHE A 93 -9.78 -13.63 -5.44
CA PHE A 93 -8.69 -12.69 -5.59
C PHE A 93 -9.01 -11.38 -4.86
N LEU A 94 -8.17 -11.00 -3.91
CA LEU A 94 -8.21 -9.72 -3.21
C LEU A 94 -7.18 -8.78 -3.85
N LEU A 95 -7.66 -7.86 -4.68
CA LEU A 95 -6.82 -6.86 -5.34
C LEU A 95 -6.47 -5.76 -4.32
N CYS A 96 -5.33 -5.89 -3.67
CA CYS A 96 -4.87 -4.96 -2.62
C CYS A 96 -3.96 -3.84 -3.16
N VAL A 97 -3.71 -3.85 -4.47
CA VAL A 97 -2.85 -2.89 -5.18
C VAL A 97 -3.55 -1.53 -5.25
N THR A 98 -2.81 -0.46 -4.99
CA THR A 98 -3.30 0.89 -5.28
C THR A 98 -3.05 1.21 -6.75
N MET A 99 -4.14 1.30 -7.52
CA MET A 99 -4.16 1.58 -8.96
C MET A 99 -5.39 2.43 -9.33
N ALA A 100 -5.45 2.91 -10.58
CA ALA A 100 -6.63 3.61 -11.06
C ALA A 100 -7.87 2.70 -10.98
N PRO A 101 -9.06 3.22 -10.58
CA PRO A 101 -10.26 2.40 -10.47
C PRO A 101 -10.61 1.65 -11.76
N THR A 102 -10.38 2.26 -12.93
CA THR A 102 -10.61 1.61 -14.23
C THR A 102 -9.75 0.37 -14.41
N ALA A 103 -8.46 0.45 -14.06
CA ALA A 103 -7.56 -0.71 -14.11
C ALA A 103 -8.03 -1.82 -13.16
N THR A 104 -8.48 -1.49 -11.95
CA THR A 104 -9.05 -2.49 -11.04
C THR A 104 -10.25 -3.21 -11.64
N MET A 105 -11.17 -2.46 -12.26
CA MET A 105 -12.37 -3.02 -12.90
C MET A 105 -12.01 -3.92 -14.09
N GLU A 106 -11.06 -3.53 -14.92
CA GLU A 106 -10.57 -4.32 -16.07
C GLU A 106 -9.92 -5.65 -15.62
N LEU A 107 -9.07 -5.62 -14.59
CA LEU A 107 -8.48 -6.84 -14.03
C LEU A 107 -9.55 -7.75 -13.43
N ALA A 108 -10.52 -7.17 -12.72
CA ALA A 108 -11.60 -7.92 -12.09
C ALA A 108 -12.53 -8.58 -13.11
N GLU A 109 -12.86 -7.91 -14.21
CA GLU A 109 -13.67 -8.48 -15.30
C GLU A 109 -12.99 -9.70 -15.90
N ARG A 110 -11.69 -9.64 -16.14
CA ARG A 110 -10.91 -10.75 -16.70
C ARG A 110 -10.77 -11.92 -15.74
N LEU A 111 -10.55 -11.66 -14.44
CA LEU A 111 -10.56 -12.69 -13.41
C LEU A 111 -11.94 -13.37 -13.32
N SER A 112 -13.01 -12.58 -13.33
CA SER A 112 -14.39 -13.09 -13.28
C SER A 112 -14.73 -13.92 -14.51
N SER A 113 -14.29 -13.48 -15.70
CA SER A 113 -14.44 -14.22 -16.97
C SER A 113 -13.69 -15.55 -16.97
N ALA A 114 -12.61 -15.66 -16.18
CA ALA A 114 -11.88 -16.90 -15.94
C ALA A 114 -12.51 -17.79 -14.84
N GLY A 115 -13.67 -17.41 -14.29
CA GLY A 115 -14.40 -18.16 -13.27
C GLY A 115 -13.92 -17.89 -11.83
N MET A 116 -13.17 -16.82 -11.60
CA MET A 116 -12.72 -16.42 -10.27
C MET A 116 -13.73 -15.49 -9.59
N GLN A 117 -13.60 -15.34 -8.28
CA GLN A 117 -14.26 -14.29 -7.51
C GLN A 117 -13.27 -13.17 -7.22
N VAL A 118 -13.75 -11.92 -7.13
CA VAL A 118 -12.86 -10.76 -6.97
C VAL A 118 -13.39 -9.81 -5.91
N ILE A 119 -12.49 -9.36 -5.04
CA ILE A 119 -12.70 -8.24 -4.14
C ILE A 119 -11.68 -7.17 -4.51
N ASP A 120 -12.17 -5.99 -4.89
CA ASP A 120 -11.35 -4.77 -4.91
C ASP A 120 -11.10 -4.38 -3.46
N ALA A 121 -9.87 -4.58 -2.97
CA ALA A 121 -9.55 -4.59 -1.54
C ALA A 121 -8.29 -3.75 -1.18
N PRO A 122 -8.12 -2.52 -1.69
CA PRO A 122 -7.00 -1.70 -1.29
C PRO A 122 -7.00 -1.42 0.22
N VAL A 123 -5.81 -1.28 0.78
CA VAL A 123 -5.61 -1.25 2.24
C VAL A 123 -5.01 0.06 2.73
N SER A 124 -5.16 0.34 4.02
CA SER A 124 -4.54 1.47 4.73
C SER A 124 -4.08 1.04 6.14
N GLY A 125 -3.18 1.83 6.74
CA GLY A 125 -2.72 1.63 8.12
C GLY A 125 -1.20 1.49 8.31
N GLY A 126 -0.44 1.36 7.24
CA GLY A 126 1.03 1.28 7.27
C GLY A 126 1.57 -0.07 7.78
N HIS A 127 2.91 -0.20 7.78
CA HIS A 127 3.58 -1.48 8.04
C HIS A 127 3.29 -2.03 9.46
N ILE A 128 3.17 -1.15 10.47
CA ILE A 128 2.97 -1.57 11.87
C ILE A 128 1.63 -2.29 12.01
N LYS A 129 0.56 -1.68 11.48
CA LYS A 129 -0.77 -2.30 11.48
C LYS A 129 -0.82 -3.55 10.63
N ALA A 130 -0.09 -3.58 9.51
CA ALA A 130 0.01 -4.80 8.69
C ALA A 130 0.63 -5.97 9.46
N LEU A 131 1.73 -5.73 10.19
CA LEU A 131 2.37 -6.76 11.01
C LEU A 131 1.45 -7.28 12.12
N ALA A 132 0.63 -6.41 12.70
CA ALA A 132 -0.33 -6.75 13.75
C ALA A 132 -1.59 -7.46 13.24
N GLY A 133 -1.84 -7.51 11.93
CA GLY A 133 -3.12 -7.99 11.36
C GLY A 133 -4.26 -6.99 11.56
N GLU A 134 -3.93 -5.70 11.63
CA GLU A 134 -4.86 -4.62 11.96
C GLU A 134 -5.04 -3.64 10.79
N ILE A 135 -4.82 -4.08 9.55
CA ILE A 135 -5.02 -3.20 8.39
C ILE A 135 -6.49 -2.78 8.29
N THR A 136 -6.72 -1.63 7.67
CA THR A 136 -8.06 -1.23 7.23
C THR A 136 -8.19 -1.59 5.76
N VAL A 137 -9.23 -2.36 5.41
CA VAL A 137 -9.52 -2.74 4.03
C VAL A 137 -10.71 -1.91 3.53
N MET A 138 -10.52 -1.20 2.43
CA MET A 138 -11.55 -0.44 1.73
C MET A 138 -12.07 -1.32 0.58
N ALA A 139 -13.05 -2.16 0.86
CA ALA A 139 -13.39 -3.29 0.00
C ALA A 139 -14.71 -3.11 -0.76
N SER A 140 -14.78 -3.62 -1.98
CA SER A 140 -16.01 -3.74 -2.75
C SER A 140 -15.98 -4.96 -3.68
N GLY A 141 -17.14 -5.58 -3.91
CA GLY A 141 -17.27 -6.83 -4.64
C GLY A 141 -18.47 -7.66 -4.17
N PRO A 142 -18.78 -8.79 -4.81
CA PRO A 142 -19.97 -9.58 -4.50
C PRO A 142 -19.89 -10.21 -3.11
N ASP A 143 -21.03 -10.28 -2.41
CA ASP A 143 -21.12 -10.83 -1.05
C ASP A 143 -20.57 -12.25 -0.95
N GLN A 144 -20.78 -13.08 -1.97
CA GLN A 144 -20.25 -14.45 -2.00
C GLN A 144 -18.72 -14.50 -1.90
N ALA A 145 -18.01 -13.54 -2.50
CA ALA A 145 -16.56 -13.45 -2.41
C ALA A 145 -16.13 -13.08 -0.98
N PHE A 146 -16.84 -12.14 -0.35
CA PHE A 146 -16.60 -11.77 1.05
C PHE A 146 -16.86 -12.92 2.01
N ASP A 147 -17.95 -13.67 1.81
CA ASP A 147 -18.28 -14.81 2.66
C ASP A 147 -17.23 -15.91 2.55
N HIS A 148 -16.72 -16.17 1.35
CA HIS A 148 -15.62 -17.11 1.13
C HIS A 148 -14.31 -16.63 1.76
N ALA A 149 -13.98 -15.34 1.64
CA ALA A 149 -12.75 -14.75 2.14
C ALA A 149 -12.80 -14.32 3.62
N ALA A 150 -13.94 -14.51 4.32
CA ALA A 150 -14.20 -13.93 5.64
C ALA A 150 -13.09 -14.23 6.66
N ALA A 151 -12.72 -15.50 6.82
CA ALA A 151 -11.67 -15.89 7.77
C ALA A 151 -10.30 -15.29 7.43
N ALA A 152 -9.98 -15.12 6.15
CA ALA A 152 -8.72 -14.53 5.71
C ALA A 152 -8.71 -13.00 5.90
N LEU A 153 -9.84 -12.34 5.64
CA LEU A 153 -10.03 -10.92 5.91
C LEU A 153 -9.96 -10.62 7.42
N ASP A 154 -10.59 -11.45 8.25
CA ASP A 154 -10.54 -11.33 9.71
C ASP A 154 -9.11 -11.53 10.25
N ALA A 155 -8.32 -12.40 9.62
CA ALA A 155 -6.93 -12.64 10.02
C ALA A 155 -6.01 -11.43 9.77
N VAL A 156 -6.25 -10.67 8.69
CA VAL A 156 -5.32 -9.61 8.25
C VAL A 156 -5.77 -8.20 8.63
N SER A 157 -7.02 -8.02 9.05
CA SER A 157 -7.62 -6.69 9.21
C SER A 157 -8.34 -6.49 10.54
N ALA A 158 -8.23 -5.26 11.07
CA ALA A 158 -9.04 -4.80 12.18
C ALA A 158 -10.42 -4.29 11.71
N LYS A 159 -10.49 -3.85 10.45
CA LYS A 159 -11.73 -3.32 9.87
C LYS A 159 -11.78 -3.54 8.36
N VAL A 160 -12.89 -4.13 7.91
CA VAL A 160 -13.28 -4.16 6.50
C VAL A 160 -14.47 -3.21 6.31
N PHE A 161 -14.32 -2.24 5.42
CA PHE A 161 -15.43 -1.47 4.88
C PHE A 161 -15.95 -2.19 3.64
N ARG A 162 -17.21 -2.61 3.63
CA ARG A 162 -17.88 -3.16 2.44
C ARG A 162 -18.65 -2.04 1.76
N LEU A 163 -18.07 -1.48 0.70
CA LEU A 163 -18.49 -0.23 0.06
C LEU A 163 -19.54 -0.43 -1.04
N GLY A 164 -19.80 -1.68 -1.42
CA GLY A 164 -20.83 -2.05 -2.39
C GLY A 164 -20.52 -3.39 -3.06
N SER A 165 -21.49 -3.91 -3.81
CA SER A 165 -21.41 -5.21 -4.50
C SER A 165 -20.57 -5.17 -5.77
N GLU A 166 -20.30 -4.00 -6.32
CA GLU A 166 -19.53 -3.82 -7.55
C GLU A 166 -18.06 -3.49 -7.24
N VAL A 167 -17.15 -4.13 -7.97
CA VAL A 167 -15.71 -3.84 -7.92
C VAL A 167 -15.47 -2.40 -8.40
N GLY A 168 -14.59 -1.68 -7.71
CA GLY A 168 -14.11 -0.35 -8.11
C GLY A 168 -14.40 0.74 -7.07
N LEU A 169 -15.38 0.55 -6.18
CA LEU A 169 -15.68 1.51 -5.11
C LEU A 169 -14.57 1.56 -4.07
N GLY A 170 -13.96 0.42 -3.74
CA GLY A 170 -12.77 0.34 -2.88
C GLY A 170 -11.61 1.17 -3.41
N SER A 171 -11.28 0.98 -4.68
CA SER A 171 -10.25 1.74 -5.38
C SER A 171 -10.55 3.24 -5.46
N LYS A 172 -11.81 3.63 -5.68
CA LYS A 172 -12.22 5.06 -5.66
C LYS A 172 -12.03 5.68 -4.28
N VAL A 173 -12.50 5.02 -3.21
CA VAL A 173 -12.32 5.52 -1.84
C VAL A 173 -10.84 5.57 -1.46
N LYS A 174 -10.07 4.54 -1.84
CA LYS A 174 -8.62 4.53 -1.64
C LYS A 174 -7.92 5.69 -2.35
N MET A 175 -8.32 6.02 -3.58
CA MET A 175 -7.77 7.15 -4.31
C MET A 175 -7.97 8.46 -3.55
N ILE A 176 -9.16 8.70 -2.99
CA ILE A 176 -9.43 9.86 -2.13
C ILE A 176 -8.57 9.82 -0.85
N ASN A 177 -8.38 8.64 -0.25
CA ASN A 177 -7.46 8.49 0.88
C ASN A 177 -6.02 8.85 0.49
N GLN A 178 -5.55 8.44 -0.70
CA GLN A 178 -4.18 8.74 -1.16
C GLN A 178 -3.98 10.20 -1.54
N LEU A 179 -5.04 10.89 -1.99
CA LEU A 179 -5.04 12.34 -2.12
C LEU A 179 -4.66 12.99 -0.78
N LEU A 180 -5.41 12.68 0.28
CA LEU A 180 -5.15 13.25 1.60
C LEU A 180 -3.79 12.81 2.14
N ALA A 181 -3.42 11.54 1.96
CA ALA A 181 -2.14 11.02 2.41
C ALA A 181 -0.97 11.81 1.80
N GLY A 182 -0.92 11.95 0.48
CA GLY A 182 0.19 12.63 -0.19
C GLY A 182 0.26 14.10 0.14
N VAL A 183 -0.89 14.79 0.20
CA VAL A 183 -0.95 16.20 0.62
C VAL A 183 -0.48 16.37 2.05
N HIS A 184 -0.90 15.51 2.98
CA HIS A 184 -0.49 15.61 4.38
C HIS A 184 0.99 15.29 4.60
N ILE A 185 1.61 14.40 3.81
CA ILE A 185 3.05 14.17 3.86
C ILE A 185 3.80 15.43 3.38
N ALA A 186 3.39 16.02 2.26
CA ALA A 186 3.99 17.26 1.77
C ALA A 186 3.83 18.41 2.78
N ALA A 187 2.64 18.56 3.38
CA ALA A 187 2.40 19.56 4.42
C ALA A 187 3.23 19.30 5.70
N THR A 188 3.45 18.04 6.07
CA THR A 188 4.33 17.66 7.20
C THR A 188 5.77 18.06 6.91
N ALA A 189 6.25 17.78 5.71
CA ALA A 189 7.57 18.16 5.24
C ALA A 189 7.77 19.69 5.24
N GLU A 190 6.78 20.44 4.79
CA GLU A 190 6.79 21.92 4.81
C GLU A 190 6.82 22.45 6.25
N ALA A 191 5.93 21.95 7.12
CA ALA A 191 5.83 22.39 8.50
C ALA A 191 7.12 22.15 9.30
N LEU A 192 7.73 20.96 9.17
CA LEU A 192 8.96 20.64 9.90
C LEU A 192 10.19 21.34 9.32
N THR A 193 10.24 21.56 8.01
CA THR A 193 11.28 22.41 7.39
C THR A 193 11.17 23.85 7.89
N LEU A 194 9.95 24.42 7.94
CA LEU A 194 9.74 25.77 8.47
C LEU A 194 10.09 25.86 9.95
N ALA A 195 9.72 24.86 10.76
CA ALA A 195 10.10 24.82 12.17
C ALA A 195 11.62 24.84 12.36
N ALA A 196 12.37 24.10 11.54
CA ALA A 196 13.83 24.14 11.54
C ALA A 196 14.36 25.53 11.12
N ALA A 197 13.73 26.19 10.14
CA ALA A 197 14.09 27.55 9.70
C ALA A 197 13.97 28.58 10.84
N GLU A 198 12.92 28.45 11.66
CA GLU A 198 12.64 29.29 12.81
C GLU A 198 13.47 28.93 14.05
N GLY A 199 14.38 27.95 13.94
CA GLY A 199 15.24 27.51 15.03
C GLY A 199 14.52 26.76 16.15
N LEU A 200 13.34 26.18 15.85
CA LEU A 200 12.58 25.39 16.82
C LEU A 200 13.14 23.97 16.92
N ASP A 201 13.05 23.39 18.12
CA ASP A 201 13.34 21.97 18.33
C ASP A 201 12.25 21.10 17.67
N LEU A 202 12.64 20.32 16.67
CA LEU A 202 11.70 19.55 15.85
C LEU A 202 10.95 18.48 16.64
N ARG A 203 11.59 17.86 17.65
CA ARG A 203 10.92 16.89 18.52
C ARG A 203 9.81 17.57 19.32
N THR A 204 10.08 18.73 19.91
CA THR A 204 9.09 19.53 20.63
C THR A 204 7.92 19.92 19.71
N VAL A 205 8.19 20.39 18.49
CA VAL A 205 7.13 20.72 17.52
C VAL A 205 6.29 19.50 17.17
N PHE A 206 6.92 18.36 16.91
CA PHE A 206 6.23 17.10 16.64
C PHE A 206 5.33 16.68 17.80
N ASP A 207 5.83 16.71 19.04
CA ASP A 207 5.08 16.30 20.24
C ASP A 207 3.89 17.22 20.52
N VAL A 208 4.00 18.52 20.26
CA VAL A 208 2.88 19.47 20.39
C VAL A 208 1.85 19.25 19.29
N ILE A 209 2.27 19.19 18.03
CA ILE A 209 1.33 19.16 16.90
C ILE A 209 0.60 17.82 16.82
N ARG A 210 1.25 16.69 17.15
CA ARG A 210 0.62 15.36 17.05
C ARG A 210 -0.65 15.20 17.89
N VAL A 211 -0.79 15.96 18.98
CA VAL A 211 -2.00 15.98 19.84
C VAL A 211 -2.87 17.22 19.62
N SER A 212 -2.48 18.09 18.70
CA SER A 212 -3.20 19.34 18.37
C SER A 212 -4.05 19.18 17.10
N ALA A 213 -4.96 20.11 16.86
CA ALA A 213 -5.88 20.07 15.73
C ALA A 213 -5.22 20.11 14.34
N GLY A 214 -3.96 20.55 14.26
CA GLY A 214 -3.16 20.52 13.02
C GLY A 214 -2.60 19.14 12.67
N SER A 215 -2.79 18.13 13.53
CA SER A 215 -2.30 16.77 13.29
C SER A 215 -3.01 16.09 12.12
N SER A 216 -2.32 15.10 11.57
CA SER A 216 -2.90 14.08 10.70
C SER A 216 -2.17 12.77 10.97
N TRP A 217 -2.75 11.63 10.55
CA TRP A 217 -2.04 10.35 10.66
C TRP A 217 -0.67 10.38 9.97
N MET A 218 -0.56 11.07 8.83
CA MET A 218 0.71 11.21 8.10
C MET A 218 1.70 12.11 8.84
N PHE A 219 1.24 13.14 9.56
CA PHE A 219 2.12 13.94 10.42
C PHE A 219 2.67 13.09 11.58
N GLU A 220 1.79 12.38 12.29
CA GLU A 220 2.21 11.51 13.39
C GLU A 220 3.21 10.44 12.95
N ASN A 221 3.04 9.92 11.74
CA ASN A 221 3.85 8.83 11.22
C ASN A 221 5.13 9.32 10.53
N ARG A 222 5.04 10.22 9.53
CA ARG A 222 6.20 10.71 8.77
C ARG A 222 6.95 11.83 9.46
N GLY A 223 6.28 12.62 10.30
CA GLY A 223 6.94 13.62 11.11
C GLY A 223 7.98 13.00 12.03
N ALA A 224 7.67 11.83 12.62
CA ALA A 224 8.62 11.06 13.43
C ALA A 224 9.88 10.67 12.62
N HIS A 225 9.72 10.22 11.37
CA HIS A 225 10.84 9.86 10.50
C HIS A 225 11.78 11.05 10.25
N ILE A 226 11.23 12.23 9.97
CA ILE A 226 12.01 13.47 9.75
C ILE A 226 12.73 13.89 11.04
N VAL A 227 12.04 13.85 12.18
CA VAL A 227 12.60 14.20 13.49
C VAL A 227 13.74 13.26 13.88
N ASP A 228 13.56 11.96 13.65
CA ASP A 228 14.53 10.93 13.99
C ASP A 228 15.66 10.82 12.95
N GLY A 229 15.50 11.46 11.78
CA GLY A 229 16.46 11.40 10.67
C GLY A 229 16.54 10.01 9.99
N ASP A 230 15.52 9.17 10.16
CA ASP A 230 15.45 7.83 9.57
C ASP A 230 14.56 7.85 8.32
N TYR A 231 15.21 7.87 7.15
CA TYR A 231 14.55 7.81 5.84
C TYR A 231 14.58 6.41 5.23
N THR A 232 14.71 5.37 6.05
CA THR A 232 14.60 3.97 5.60
C THR A 232 13.18 3.72 5.07
N PRO A 233 13.01 3.31 3.80
CA PRO A 233 11.70 3.27 3.17
C PRO A 233 10.77 2.23 3.81
N ARG A 234 9.68 2.72 4.43
CA ARG A 234 8.50 1.90 4.75
C ARG A 234 7.44 2.03 3.67
N SER A 235 7.42 3.19 3.02
CA SER A 235 6.87 3.46 1.68
C SER A 235 7.81 4.46 1.01
N ALA A 236 8.09 4.27 -0.27
CA ALA A 236 9.07 5.08 -0.97
C ALA A 236 8.46 6.34 -1.59
N VAL A 237 9.27 7.39 -1.81
CA VAL A 237 8.89 8.60 -2.57
C VAL A 237 8.18 8.24 -3.89
N ASN A 238 8.70 7.26 -4.64
CA ASN A 238 8.13 6.80 -5.91
C ASN A 238 6.69 6.24 -5.78
N ILE A 239 6.29 5.76 -4.59
CA ILE A 239 4.90 5.33 -4.34
C ILE A 239 3.96 6.53 -4.40
N PHE A 240 4.36 7.68 -3.84
CA PHE A 240 3.53 8.88 -3.87
C PHE A 240 3.57 9.63 -5.20
N VAL A 241 4.66 9.51 -5.99
CA VAL A 241 4.64 9.92 -7.41
C VAL A 241 3.56 9.15 -8.17
N LYS A 242 3.49 7.82 -7.99
CA LYS A 242 2.47 6.97 -8.61
C LYS A 242 1.06 7.32 -8.12
N ASP A 243 0.87 7.36 -6.80
CA ASP A 243 -0.47 7.49 -6.20
C ASP A 243 -1.08 8.86 -6.46
N LEU A 244 -0.32 9.95 -6.27
CA LEU A 244 -0.81 11.28 -6.62
C LEU A 244 -0.95 11.45 -8.13
N GLY A 245 -0.14 10.76 -8.95
CA GLY A 245 -0.33 10.71 -10.40
C GLY A 245 -1.67 10.08 -10.80
N ILE A 246 -2.10 9.01 -10.12
CA ILE A 246 -3.43 8.42 -10.29
C ILE A 246 -4.49 9.45 -9.89
N VAL A 247 -4.36 10.07 -8.71
CA VAL A 247 -5.31 11.06 -8.20
C VAL A 247 -5.51 12.21 -9.18
N THR A 248 -4.44 12.84 -9.66
CA THR A 248 -4.55 13.98 -10.57
C THR A 248 -5.13 13.57 -11.92
N SER A 249 -4.71 12.42 -12.46
CA SER A 249 -5.23 11.94 -13.75
C SER A 249 -6.71 11.59 -13.70
N GLU A 250 -7.18 10.95 -12.63
CA GLU A 250 -8.59 10.61 -12.47
C GLU A 250 -9.44 11.84 -12.15
N ALA A 251 -8.91 12.81 -11.40
CA ALA A 251 -9.56 14.09 -11.18
C ALA A 251 -9.78 14.85 -12.49
N ASP A 252 -8.78 14.91 -13.37
CA ASP A 252 -8.88 15.54 -14.68
C ASP A 252 -9.98 14.88 -15.54
N LYS A 253 -10.00 13.54 -15.59
CA LYS A 253 -11.06 12.78 -16.31
C LYS A 253 -12.46 13.06 -15.76
N ALA A 254 -12.57 13.29 -14.45
CA ALA A 254 -13.83 13.61 -13.78
C ALA A 254 -14.22 15.09 -13.84
N GLY A 255 -13.36 15.97 -14.38
CA GLY A 255 -13.55 17.41 -14.35
C GLY A 255 -13.46 18.03 -12.95
N ALA A 256 -12.78 17.35 -12.01
CA ALA A 256 -12.60 17.80 -10.63
C ALA A 256 -11.27 18.53 -10.45
N SER A 257 -11.26 19.59 -9.63
CA SER A 257 -10.04 20.35 -9.32
C SER A 257 -9.35 19.81 -8.06
N THR A 258 -8.06 19.47 -8.17
CA THR A 258 -7.23 18.97 -7.05
C THR A 258 -5.89 19.71 -6.91
N PRO A 259 -5.90 21.05 -6.68
CA PRO A 259 -4.70 21.88 -6.75
C PRO A 259 -3.62 21.49 -5.74
N LEU A 260 -4.00 21.08 -4.52
CA LEU A 260 -3.05 20.63 -3.50
C LEU A 260 -2.36 19.32 -3.90
N SER A 261 -3.09 18.40 -4.53
CA SER A 261 -2.51 17.15 -5.06
C SER A 261 -1.49 17.43 -6.15
N ALA A 262 -1.77 18.39 -7.03
CA ALA A 262 -0.85 18.78 -8.10
C ALA A 262 0.45 19.38 -7.53
N ALA A 263 0.34 20.25 -6.51
CA ALA A 263 1.50 20.80 -5.81
C ALA A 263 2.31 19.73 -5.10
N ALA A 264 1.65 18.83 -4.35
CA ALA A 264 2.31 17.72 -3.68
C ALA A 264 2.99 16.78 -4.69
N LEU A 265 2.32 16.43 -5.79
CA LEU A 265 2.88 15.59 -6.84
C LEU A 265 4.15 16.20 -7.46
N ALA A 266 4.18 17.53 -7.66
CA ALA A 266 5.36 18.21 -8.15
C ALA A 266 6.56 18.05 -7.20
N LEU A 267 6.35 18.21 -5.88
CA LEU A 267 7.38 17.99 -4.87
C LEU A 267 7.90 16.55 -4.85
N PHE A 268 7.01 15.55 -4.94
CA PHE A 268 7.43 14.15 -5.00
C PHE A 268 8.20 13.83 -6.28
N LYS A 269 7.82 14.39 -7.43
CA LYS A 269 8.55 14.21 -8.69
C LYS A 269 9.96 14.80 -8.60
N GLU A 270 10.08 16.00 -8.07
CA GLU A 270 11.38 16.63 -7.83
C GLU A 270 12.25 15.80 -6.87
N ALA A 271 11.67 15.28 -5.79
CA ALA A 271 12.39 14.36 -4.90
C ALA A 271 12.91 13.12 -5.63
N THR A 272 12.10 12.51 -6.50
CA THR A 272 12.53 11.41 -7.37
C THR A 272 13.66 11.82 -8.32
N GLU A 273 13.55 12.99 -8.96
CA GLU A 273 14.55 13.53 -9.89
C GLU A 273 15.89 13.84 -9.20
N SER A 274 15.85 14.22 -7.91
CA SER A 274 17.02 14.39 -7.05
C SER A 274 17.59 13.08 -6.49
N GLY A 275 17.11 11.92 -6.94
CA GLY A 275 17.64 10.61 -6.55
C GLY A 275 17.03 10.02 -5.27
N LEU A 276 16.04 10.67 -4.65
CA LEU A 276 15.41 10.21 -3.41
C LEU A 276 14.27 9.20 -3.65
N GLY A 277 14.05 8.77 -4.89
CA GLY A 277 12.86 7.99 -5.29
C GLY A 277 12.66 6.67 -4.52
N LEU A 278 13.74 6.08 -4.00
CA LEU A 278 13.72 4.83 -3.23
C LEU A 278 13.84 5.03 -1.71
N GLU A 279 14.04 6.27 -1.25
CA GLU A 279 13.99 6.61 0.18
C GLU A 279 12.55 6.69 0.69
N ASP A 280 12.37 6.69 2.02
CA ASP A 280 11.07 6.91 2.64
C ASP A 280 10.40 8.17 2.09
N ASP A 281 9.08 8.12 1.90
CA ASP A 281 8.32 9.24 1.33
C ASP A 281 8.40 10.54 2.16
N ALA A 282 8.83 10.47 3.42
CA ALA A 282 9.20 11.63 4.24
C ALA A 282 10.42 12.41 3.69
N ALA A 283 11.25 11.79 2.84
CA ALA A 283 12.42 12.42 2.23
C ALA A 283 12.07 13.58 1.29
N VAL A 284 10.80 13.77 0.93
CA VAL A 284 10.33 15.00 0.27
C VAL A 284 10.65 16.27 1.09
N ALA A 285 10.82 16.15 2.41
CA ALA A 285 11.31 17.24 3.26
C ALA A 285 12.73 17.70 2.92
N LYS A 286 13.59 16.81 2.43
CA LYS A 286 14.97 17.15 2.03
C LYS A 286 14.99 18.17 0.88
N ILE A 287 14.06 18.06 -0.06
CA ILE A 287 13.90 19.04 -1.16
C ILE A 287 13.57 20.43 -0.64
N LEU A 288 12.64 20.53 0.31
CA LEU A 288 12.26 21.80 0.90
C LEU A 288 13.40 22.38 1.75
N ALA A 289 14.11 21.54 2.49
CA ALA A 289 15.27 21.93 3.28
C ALA A 289 16.41 22.45 2.40
N GLU A 290 16.73 21.77 1.29
CA GLU A 290 17.73 22.22 0.32
C GLU A 290 17.39 23.60 -0.27
N ARG A 291 16.13 23.82 -0.69
CA ARG A 291 15.66 25.11 -1.20
C ARG A 291 15.82 26.25 -0.20
N ALA A 292 15.65 25.94 1.09
CA ALA A 292 15.77 26.91 2.18
C ALA A 292 17.20 27.00 2.76
N SER A 293 18.16 26.21 2.23
CA SER A 293 19.51 26.08 2.80
C SER A 293 19.48 25.67 4.29
N ILE A 294 18.54 24.80 4.65
CA ILE A 294 18.34 24.24 5.99
C ILE A 294 18.85 22.81 6.02
N LYS A 295 19.40 22.39 7.17
CA LYS A 295 19.78 21.00 7.40
C LYS A 295 18.79 20.32 8.34
N LEU A 296 18.05 19.33 7.83
CA LEU A 296 17.22 18.45 8.66
C LEU A 296 18.06 17.29 9.22
N PRO A 297 17.61 16.64 10.31
CA PRO A 297 18.20 15.39 10.78
C PRO A 297 18.31 14.36 9.66
N GLY A 298 19.40 13.59 9.64
CA GLY A 298 19.64 12.53 8.65
C GLY A 298 20.04 13.00 7.24
N MET A 299 20.15 14.31 6.98
CA MET A 299 20.75 14.81 5.75
C MET A 299 22.29 14.77 5.83
N GLU A 300 22.92 14.21 4.80
CA GLU A 300 24.37 14.33 4.61
C GLU A 300 24.71 15.80 4.29
N GLY A 301 25.93 16.24 4.68
CA GLY A 301 26.39 17.62 4.51
C GLY A 301 27.24 17.80 3.27
#